data_AF-A0A6I2U7W8-F1
#
_entry.id   AF-A0A6I2U7W8-F1
#
_cell.length_a   1.000
_cell.length_b   1.000
_cell.length_c   1.000
_cell.angle_alpha   90.00
_cell.angle_beta   90.00
_cell.angle_gamma   90.00
#
_symmetry.space_group_name_H-M   'P 1'
#
loop_
_entity.id
_entity.type
_entity.pdbx_description
1 polymer ?
#
loop_
_entity_poly.entity_id
_entity_poly.type
_entity_poly.pdbx_seq_one_letter_code
_entity_poly.pdbx_strand_id
1 'polypeptide(L)'
;MFLNHLNAVEYGVRLLKGWSVKRGSTGASAVKSRMSAAFNVMGSEVSLKTITLPVTIKGRDQHEAAARLSAWEAALAGGKVELQLPDGFLYDAYLKSCGEPSYDLPWLISNTYVLEGVQRGPLLSLKAQPDVPFTVKGTAPRIGCRIAATVPDGADSFSMAGVTFTGVAAGDMLCIDGLTIRVLVNGAPGLQKCDIIEWPYLKPGLNTVPGDSAMTVDYYPIYY
;
A
#
# COMPACT_ATOMS: atom_id res chain seq x y z
N MET A 1 3.02 -10.17 -16.04
CA MET A 1 3.38 -9.37 -14.85
C MET A 1 3.59 -7.94 -15.31
N PHE A 2 3.11 -6.98 -14.54
CA PHE A 2 3.39 -5.56 -14.76
C PHE A 2 4.24 -5.01 -13.62
N LEU A 3 5.12 -4.07 -13.94
CA LEU A 3 5.89 -3.27 -13.00
C LEU A 3 5.59 -1.79 -13.29
N ASN A 4 5.04 -1.08 -12.31
CA ASN A 4 4.65 0.33 -12.45
C ASN A 4 3.81 0.58 -13.72
N HIS A 5 2.79 -0.25 -13.92
CA HIS A 5 1.88 -0.25 -15.08
C HIS A 5 2.51 -0.61 -16.44
N LEU A 6 3.82 -0.85 -16.52
CA LEU A 6 4.50 -1.30 -17.73
C LEU A 6 4.59 -2.82 -17.77
N ASN A 7 4.34 -3.41 -18.94
CA ASN A 7 4.42 -4.86 -19.08
C ASN A 7 5.90 -5.29 -18.99
N ALA A 8 6.21 -6.29 -18.16
CA ALA A 8 7.58 -6.80 -18.01
C ALA A 8 8.19 -7.22 -19.37
N VAL A 9 7.37 -7.66 -20.33
CA VAL A 9 7.81 -8.02 -21.68
C VAL A 9 8.46 -6.85 -22.43
N GLU A 10 8.09 -5.60 -22.11
CA GLU A 10 8.71 -4.39 -22.71
C GLU A 10 10.18 -4.25 -22.29
N TYR A 11 10.56 -4.77 -21.12
CA TYR A 11 11.94 -4.90 -20.68
C TYR A 11 12.62 -6.17 -21.22
N GLY A 12 11.94 -6.96 -22.06
CA GLY A 12 12.39 -8.30 -22.46
C GLY A 12 12.31 -9.34 -21.34
N VAL A 13 11.57 -9.05 -20.27
CA VAL A 13 11.49 -9.88 -19.06
C VAL A 13 10.31 -10.86 -19.15
N ARG A 14 10.55 -12.10 -18.77
CA ARG A 14 9.50 -13.12 -18.58
C ARG A 14 9.60 -13.74 -17.19
N LEU A 15 8.47 -13.73 -16.48
CA LEU A 15 8.32 -14.38 -15.18
C LEU A 15 8.28 -15.90 -15.35
N LEU A 16 9.05 -16.63 -14.54
CA LEU A 16 9.14 -18.09 -14.58
C LEU A 16 8.14 -18.75 -13.63
N LYS A 17 7.79 -20.02 -13.90
CA LYS A 17 6.79 -20.83 -13.16
C LYS A 17 7.07 -20.99 -11.65
N GLY A 18 8.28 -20.66 -11.18
CA GLY A 18 8.69 -20.75 -9.77
C GLY A 18 8.44 -19.49 -8.92
N TRP A 19 7.74 -18.48 -9.45
CA TRP A 19 7.42 -17.29 -8.67
C TRP A 19 6.50 -17.63 -7.49
N SER A 20 6.63 -16.87 -6.39
CA SER A 20 5.82 -17.11 -5.21
C SER A 20 5.60 -15.84 -4.39
N VAL A 21 4.50 -15.83 -3.65
CA VAL A 21 4.19 -14.83 -2.63
C VAL A 21 4.01 -15.59 -1.31
N LYS A 22 4.96 -15.40 -0.38
CA LYS A 22 4.90 -15.99 0.95
C LYS A 22 4.28 -14.99 1.92
N ARG A 23 3.43 -15.50 2.81
CA ARG A 23 2.88 -14.69 3.90
C ARG A 23 4.02 -14.17 4.79
N GLY A 24 3.87 -12.95 5.28
CA GLY A 24 4.75 -12.46 6.34
C GLY A 24 4.58 -13.31 7.60
N SER A 25 5.64 -13.42 8.39
CA SER A 25 5.55 -14.05 9.70
C SER A 25 4.65 -13.21 10.63
N THR A 26 3.88 -13.90 11.45
CA THR A 26 3.15 -13.28 12.56
C THR A 26 4.05 -13.29 13.78
N GLY A 27 4.48 -12.12 14.25
CA GLY A 27 5.10 -11.97 15.56
C GLY A 27 4.03 -11.63 16.59
N ALA A 28 3.90 -12.42 17.66
CA ALA A 28 3.03 -12.09 18.78
C ALA A 28 3.83 -12.13 20.08
N SER A 29 3.72 -11.09 20.90
CA SER A 29 4.27 -11.08 22.25
C SER A 29 3.17 -11.46 23.24
N ALA A 30 3.40 -12.48 24.07
CA ALA A 30 2.44 -12.92 25.07
C ALA A 30 3.09 -13.01 26.46
N VAL A 31 2.38 -12.50 27.47
CA VAL A 31 2.76 -12.66 28.88
C VAL A 31 1.86 -13.71 29.50
N LYS A 32 2.46 -14.83 29.92
CA LYS A 32 1.76 -15.90 30.63
C LYS A 32 1.63 -15.54 32.11
N SER A 33 0.43 -15.69 32.66
CA SER A 33 0.19 -15.52 34.10
C SER A 33 0.99 -16.56 34.90
N ARG A 34 1.53 -16.15 36.06
CA ARG A 34 2.23 -17.05 36.99
C ARG A 34 1.36 -18.23 37.45
N MET A 35 0.04 -18.07 37.45
CA MET A 35 -0.92 -19.12 37.81
C MET A 35 -1.28 -20.05 36.63
N SER A 36 -0.59 -19.91 35.49
CA SER A 36 -0.69 -20.74 34.27
C SER A 36 -2.06 -20.88 33.59
N ALA A 37 -3.13 -20.34 34.16
CA ALA A 37 -4.50 -20.43 33.63
C ALA A 37 -4.86 -19.33 32.60
N ALA A 38 -4.02 -18.30 32.43
CA ALA A 38 -4.28 -17.18 31.52
C ALA A 38 -3.00 -16.64 30.89
N PHE A 39 -3.11 -16.03 29.70
CA PHE A 39 -2.06 -15.25 29.06
C PHE A 39 -2.67 -14.00 28.43
N ASN A 40 -1.90 -12.92 28.40
CA ASN A 40 -2.26 -11.68 27.71
C ASN A 40 -1.38 -11.54 26.47
N VAL A 41 -1.99 -11.35 25.31
CA VAL A 41 -1.27 -10.97 24.08
C VAL A 41 -1.09 -9.47 24.09
N MET A 42 0.16 -9.02 24.07
CA MET A 42 0.56 -7.60 24.14
C MET A 42 0.50 -6.90 22.76
N GLY A 43 0.44 -7.69 21.68
CA GLY A 43 0.34 -7.20 20.31
C GLY A 43 0.70 -8.29 19.31
N SER A 44 0.17 -8.18 18.10
CA SER A 44 0.59 -8.97 16.95
C SER A 44 0.71 -8.10 15.71
N GLU A 45 1.83 -8.24 15.00
CA GLU A 45 2.06 -7.60 13.72
C GLU A 45 2.23 -8.66 12.63
N VAL A 46 1.57 -8.45 11.50
CA VAL A 46 1.77 -9.27 10.30
C VAL A 46 2.84 -8.57 9.48
N SER A 47 3.97 -9.24 9.31
CA SER A 47 5.09 -8.70 8.52
C SER A 47 4.70 -8.56 7.05
N LEU A 48 5.49 -7.81 6.28
CA LEU A 48 5.36 -7.74 4.83
C LEU A 48 5.46 -9.14 4.19
N LYS A 49 4.75 -9.32 3.07
CA LYS A 49 4.85 -10.54 2.28
C LYS A 49 6.16 -10.56 1.52
N THR A 50 6.80 -11.72 1.45
CA THR A 50 7.98 -11.93 0.63
C THR A 50 7.56 -12.41 -0.75
N ILE A 51 7.93 -11.66 -1.78
CA ILE A 51 7.61 -11.95 -3.18
C ILE A 51 8.91 -12.39 -3.86
N THR A 52 8.95 -13.61 -4.38
CA THR A 52 10.10 -14.14 -5.12
C THR A 52 9.77 -14.18 -6.60
N LEU A 53 10.55 -13.47 -7.41
CA LEU A 53 10.38 -13.31 -8.85
C LEU A 53 11.58 -13.90 -9.60
N PRO A 54 11.57 -15.21 -9.91
CA PRO A 54 12.50 -15.77 -10.87
C PRO A 54 12.09 -15.32 -12.27
N VAL A 55 13.01 -14.71 -13.01
CA VAL A 55 12.78 -14.16 -14.33
C VAL A 55 13.86 -14.55 -15.32
N THR A 56 13.52 -14.49 -16.60
CA THR A 56 14.47 -14.47 -17.71
C THR A 56 14.40 -13.13 -18.41
N ILE A 57 15.55 -12.61 -18.84
CA ILE A 57 15.68 -11.41 -19.65
C ILE A 57 16.30 -11.82 -20.98
N LYS A 58 15.59 -11.54 -22.08
CA LYS A 58 16.04 -11.89 -23.42
C LYS A 58 16.43 -10.63 -24.20
N GLY A 59 17.58 -10.65 -24.86
CA GLY A 59 17.99 -9.67 -25.89
C GLY A 59 18.06 -10.32 -27.28
N ARG A 60 18.48 -9.56 -28.30
CA ARG A 60 18.94 -10.12 -29.58
C ARG A 60 20.38 -10.61 -29.50
N ASP A 61 21.19 -9.93 -28.69
CA ASP A 61 22.59 -10.23 -28.41
C ASP A 61 22.89 -9.99 -26.92
N GLN A 62 24.17 -10.16 -26.55
CA GLN A 62 24.65 -9.98 -25.19
C GLN A 62 24.57 -8.54 -24.70
N HIS A 63 24.84 -7.56 -25.57
CA HIS A 63 24.80 -6.17 -25.19
C HIS A 63 23.37 -5.74 -24.87
N GLU A 64 22.41 -6.10 -25.72
CA GLU A 64 21.01 -5.78 -25.50
C GLU A 64 20.43 -6.52 -24.28
N ALA A 65 20.80 -7.79 -24.06
CA ALA A 65 20.36 -8.53 -22.87
C ALA A 65 20.86 -7.84 -21.58
N ALA A 66 22.11 -7.39 -21.54
CA ALA A 66 22.68 -6.66 -20.42
C ALA A 66 22.04 -5.26 -20.23
N ALA A 67 21.76 -4.53 -21.32
CA ALA A 67 21.07 -3.24 -21.25
C ALA A 67 19.64 -3.38 -20.69
N ARG A 68 18.93 -4.44 -21.10
CA ARG A 68 17.60 -4.78 -20.60
C ARG A 68 17.60 -5.19 -19.13
N LEU A 69 18.59 -5.98 -18.71
CA LEU A 69 18.80 -6.30 -17.29
C LEU A 69 18.97 -5.00 -16.48
N SER A 70 19.84 -4.11 -16.92
CA SER A 70 20.09 -2.83 -16.24
C SER A 70 18.82 -1.96 -16.14
N ALA A 71 18.03 -1.86 -17.22
CA ALA A 71 16.77 -1.13 -17.22
C ALA A 71 15.72 -1.73 -16.26
N TRP A 72 15.62 -3.06 -16.24
CA TRP A 72 14.73 -3.79 -15.34
C TRP A 72 15.12 -3.58 -13.87
N GLU A 73 16.41 -3.69 -13.55
CA GLU A 73 16.92 -3.49 -12.19
C GLU A 73 16.74 -2.03 -11.73
N ALA A 74 16.96 -1.06 -12.61
CA ALA A 74 16.69 0.35 -12.31
C ALA A 74 15.20 0.58 -11.99
N ALA A 75 14.29 -0.05 -12.73
CA ALA A 75 12.85 0.06 -12.48
C ALA A 75 12.44 -0.57 -11.14
N LEU A 76 13.07 -1.68 -10.74
CA LEU A 76 12.86 -2.32 -9.44
C LEU A 76 13.49 -1.55 -8.27
N ALA A 77 14.63 -0.89 -8.50
CA ALA A 77 15.39 -0.17 -7.47
C ALA A 77 14.85 1.24 -7.18
N GLY A 78 13.83 1.70 -7.90
CA GLY A 78 13.22 3.04 -7.74
C GLY A 78 12.48 3.31 -6.41
N GLY A 79 12.64 2.47 -5.40
CA GLY A 79 11.96 2.57 -4.10
C GLY A 79 10.70 1.71 -4.04
N LYS A 80 9.55 2.33 -3.75
CA LYS A 80 8.25 1.64 -3.75
C LYS A 80 7.78 1.46 -5.20
N VAL A 81 7.50 0.21 -5.57
CA VAL A 81 7.00 -0.19 -6.88
C VAL A 81 5.64 -0.86 -6.78
N GLU A 82 4.83 -0.75 -7.83
CA GLU A 82 3.60 -1.52 -7.99
C GLU A 82 3.88 -2.74 -8.86
N LEU A 83 3.54 -3.93 -8.37
CA LEU A 83 3.55 -5.17 -9.15
C LEU A 83 2.14 -5.67 -9.38
N GLN A 84 1.86 -6.13 -10.60
CA GLN A 84 0.69 -6.95 -10.91
C GLN A 84 1.14 -8.36 -11.29
N LEU A 85 0.81 -9.34 -10.46
CA LEU A 85 1.20 -10.74 -10.66
C LEU A 85 0.09 -11.56 -11.35
N PRO A 86 0.39 -12.75 -11.89
CA PRO A 86 -0.60 -13.59 -12.57
C PRO A 86 -1.77 -14.08 -11.70
N ASP A 87 -1.69 -13.96 -10.38
CA ASP A 87 -2.79 -14.24 -9.45
C ASP A 87 -3.90 -13.18 -9.46
N GLY A 88 -3.70 -12.07 -10.19
CA GLY A 88 -4.67 -10.99 -10.33
C GLY A 88 -4.61 -9.95 -9.22
N PHE A 89 -3.71 -10.08 -8.24
CA PHE A 89 -3.52 -9.07 -7.20
C PHE A 89 -2.48 -8.02 -7.59
N LEU A 90 -2.59 -6.86 -6.92
CA LEU A 90 -1.60 -5.81 -6.95
C LEU A 90 -0.74 -5.89 -5.68
N TYR A 91 0.50 -5.45 -5.79
CA TYR A 91 1.43 -5.40 -4.67
C TYR A 91 2.16 -4.06 -4.65
N ASP A 92 2.07 -3.34 -3.54
CA ASP A 92 3.00 -2.25 -3.24
C ASP A 92 4.20 -2.88 -2.55
N ALA A 93 5.36 -2.88 -3.20
CA ALA A 93 6.54 -3.59 -2.73
C ALA A 93 7.82 -2.77 -2.95
N TYR A 94 8.92 -3.20 -2.35
CA TYR A 94 10.25 -2.67 -2.63
C TYR A 94 11.23 -3.83 -2.83
N LEU A 95 12.28 -3.60 -3.63
CA LEU A 95 13.32 -4.59 -3.86
C LEU A 95 14.15 -4.79 -2.58
N LYS A 96 14.14 -6.02 -2.05
CA LYS A 96 14.92 -6.40 -0.87
C LYS A 96 16.29 -6.93 -1.24
N SER A 97 16.35 -7.81 -2.24
CA SER A 97 17.60 -8.38 -2.74
C SER A 97 17.44 -8.93 -4.15
N CYS A 98 18.55 -8.98 -4.89
CA CYS A 98 18.66 -9.68 -6.16
C CYS A 98 19.68 -10.82 -6.03
N GLY A 99 19.51 -11.86 -6.83
CA GLY A 99 20.51 -12.91 -7.01
C GLY A 99 21.60 -12.51 -8.00
N GLU A 100 22.57 -13.41 -8.17
CA GLU A 100 23.58 -13.30 -9.21
C GLU A 100 22.98 -13.68 -10.59
N PRO A 101 23.14 -12.83 -11.62
CA PRO A 101 22.69 -13.16 -12.97
C PRO A 101 23.41 -14.40 -13.54
N SER A 102 22.64 -15.38 -14.02
CA SER A 102 23.12 -16.52 -14.80
C SER A 102 23.01 -16.20 -16.29
N TYR A 103 24.08 -16.40 -17.04
CA TYR A 103 24.10 -16.21 -18.50
C TYR A 103 23.89 -17.56 -19.18
N ASP A 104 22.64 -17.95 -19.32
CA ASP A 104 22.29 -19.26 -19.88
C ASP A 104 22.67 -19.33 -21.37
N LEU A 105 22.56 -18.20 -22.08
CA LEU A 105 23.04 -17.96 -23.44
C LEU A 105 23.50 -16.49 -23.55
N PRO A 106 24.30 -16.11 -24.57
CA PRO A 106 24.71 -14.72 -24.73
C PRO A 106 23.54 -13.74 -24.72
N TRP A 107 22.39 -14.10 -25.29
CA TRP A 107 21.18 -13.28 -25.37
C TRP A 107 20.11 -13.61 -24.32
N LEU A 108 20.40 -14.44 -23.31
CA LEU A 108 19.44 -14.89 -22.31
C LEU A 108 20.06 -14.91 -20.91
N ILE A 109 19.53 -14.07 -20.03
CA ILE A 109 19.97 -13.94 -18.64
C ILE A 109 18.86 -14.41 -17.71
N SER A 110 19.17 -15.26 -16.74
CA SER A 110 18.26 -15.63 -15.66
C SER A 110 18.67 -14.94 -14.36
N ASN A 111 17.70 -14.40 -13.62
CA ASN A 111 17.95 -13.88 -12.27
C ASN A 111 16.71 -14.08 -11.38
N THR A 112 16.90 -14.05 -10.07
CA THR A 112 15.81 -14.09 -9.09
C THR A 112 15.84 -12.84 -8.23
N TYR A 113 14.70 -12.16 -8.15
CA TYR A 113 14.52 -10.99 -7.28
C TYR A 113 13.63 -11.35 -6.10
N VAL A 114 13.95 -10.78 -4.94
CA VAL A 114 13.14 -10.88 -3.73
C VAL A 114 12.68 -9.47 -3.36
N LEU A 115 11.37 -9.30 -3.28
CA LEU A 115 10.73 -8.07 -2.83
C LEU A 115 9.98 -8.32 -1.52
N GLU A 116 9.77 -7.24 -0.78
CA GLU A 116 8.84 -7.22 0.35
C GLU A 116 7.77 -6.18 0.13
N GLY A 117 6.52 -6.55 0.43
CA GLY A 117 5.40 -5.66 0.17
C GLY A 117 4.07 -6.13 0.72
N VAL A 118 3.05 -5.35 0.38
CA VAL A 118 1.67 -5.56 0.80
C VAL A 118 0.83 -5.96 -0.40
N GLN A 119 0.08 -7.06 -0.26
CA GLN A 119 -0.90 -7.48 -1.26
C GLN A 119 -2.16 -6.63 -1.13
N ARG A 120 -2.62 -6.05 -2.24
CA ARG A 120 -3.77 -5.15 -2.25
C ARG A 120 -4.65 -5.30 -3.50
N GLY A 121 -5.85 -4.73 -3.39
CA GLY A 121 -6.76 -4.50 -4.50
C GLY A 121 -6.50 -3.16 -5.20
N PRO A 122 -7.35 -2.80 -6.18
CA PRO A 122 -7.36 -1.46 -6.77
C PRO A 122 -7.83 -0.40 -5.75
N LEU A 123 -7.58 0.87 -6.06
CA LEU A 123 -8.11 1.98 -5.27
C LEU A 123 -9.63 1.99 -5.36
N LEU A 124 -10.31 2.07 -4.22
CA LEU A 124 -11.75 2.21 -4.14
C LEU A 124 -12.11 3.54 -3.50
N SER A 125 -13.05 4.25 -4.11
CA SER A 125 -13.56 5.54 -3.65
C SER A 125 -15.02 5.39 -3.21
N LEU A 126 -15.31 5.75 -1.98
CA LEU A 126 -16.64 5.68 -1.38
C LEU A 126 -17.11 7.08 -0.96
N LYS A 127 -18.40 7.36 -1.10
CA LYS A 127 -19.02 8.52 -0.44
C LYS A 127 -19.54 8.06 0.91
N ALA A 128 -18.97 8.60 1.98
CA ALA A 128 -19.41 8.37 3.35
C ALA A 128 -20.26 9.55 3.83
N GLN A 129 -21.40 9.26 4.44
CA GLN A 129 -22.14 10.25 5.23
C GLN A 129 -21.69 10.13 6.69
N PRO A 130 -21.69 11.22 7.47
CA PRO A 130 -21.37 11.18 8.89
C PRO A 130 -22.14 10.09 9.62
N ASP A 131 -21.41 9.24 10.33
CA ASP A 131 -21.95 8.17 11.18
C ASP A 131 -22.87 7.14 10.49
N VAL A 132 -22.93 7.16 9.15
CA VAL A 132 -23.68 6.16 8.37
C VAL A 132 -22.76 4.99 8.03
N PRO A 133 -23.17 3.75 8.35
CA PRO A 133 -22.33 2.59 8.09
C PRO A 133 -22.07 2.31 6.59
N PHE A 134 -20.84 1.94 6.26
CA PHE A 134 -20.45 1.43 4.93
C PHE A 134 -19.51 0.23 5.03
N THR A 135 -19.49 -0.59 3.98
CA THR A 135 -18.73 -1.84 3.96
C THR A 135 -17.38 -1.66 3.29
N VAL A 136 -16.32 -2.04 3.99
CA VAL A 136 -14.93 -2.00 3.55
C VAL A 136 -14.44 -3.41 3.24
N LYS A 137 -13.83 -3.57 2.07
CA LYS A 137 -13.19 -4.82 1.62
C LYS A 137 -11.75 -4.92 2.12
N GLY A 138 -11.28 -6.15 2.33
CA GLY A 138 -9.90 -6.45 2.76
C GLY A 138 -9.91 -7.44 3.92
N THR A 139 -8.72 -7.78 4.42
CA THR A 139 -8.55 -8.64 5.60
C THR A 139 -7.58 -8.06 6.64
N ALA A 140 -6.85 -6.98 6.33
CA ALA A 140 -6.00 -6.31 7.30
C ALA A 140 -6.82 -5.58 8.38
N PRO A 141 -6.45 -5.66 9.67
CA PRO A 141 -7.21 -5.08 10.78
C PRO A 141 -7.13 -3.54 10.81
N ARG A 142 -6.11 -2.95 10.17
CA ARG A 142 -5.98 -1.51 9.95
C ARG A 142 -5.65 -1.29 8.47
N ILE A 143 -6.57 -0.64 7.76
CA ILE A 143 -6.42 -0.27 6.36
C ILE A 143 -6.30 1.25 6.31
N GLY A 144 -5.13 1.76 5.89
CA GLY A 144 -4.95 3.19 5.66
C GLY A 144 -5.93 3.72 4.62
N CYS A 145 -6.44 4.92 4.84
CA CYS A 145 -7.37 5.58 3.93
C CYS A 145 -7.02 7.05 3.75
N ARG A 146 -7.52 7.62 2.66
CA ARG A 146 -7.55 9.06 2.42
C ARG A 146 -8.97 9.53 2.58
N ILE A 147 -9.18 10.55 3.40
CA ILE A 147 -10.51 11.11 3.65
C ILE A 147 -10.46 12.58 3.26
N ALA A 148 -11.39 12.99 2.39
CA ALA A 148 -11.49 14.36 1.91
C ALA A 148 -12.92 14.91 2.07
N ALA A 149 -13.02 16.20 2.39
CA ALA A 149 -14.29 16.92 2.47
C ALA A 149 -14.08 18.41 2.15
N THR A 150 -15.17 19.04 1.72
CA THR A 150 -15.22 20.50 1.50
C THR A 150 -15.89 21.15 2.70
N VAL A 151 -15.28 22.21 3.24
CA VAL A 151 -15.86 22.98 4.34
C VAL A 151 -17.15 23.67 3.87
N PRO A 152 -18.29 23.49 4.57
CA PRO A 152 -19.55 24.12 4.22
C PRO A 152 -19.54 25.63 4.50
N ASP A 153 -20.53 26.35 3.97
CA ASP A 153 -20.66 27.79 4.17
C ASP A 153 -20.80 28.17 5.66
N GLY A 154 -20.12 29.24 6.07
CA GLY A 154 -20.25 29.83 7.41
C GLY A 154 -19.51 29.11 8.55
N ALA A 155 -18.61 28.17 8.24
CA ALA A 155 -17.82 27.45 9.23
C ALA A 155 -16.38 27.99 9.34
N ASP A 156 -15.97 28.37 10.56
CA ASP A 156 -14.58 28.77 10.90
C ASP A 156 -13.74 27.59 11.43
N SER A 157 -14.41 26.47 11.70
CA SER A 157 -13.85 25.18 12.13
C SER A 157 -14.64 24.05 11.48
N PHE A 158 -13.99 22.91 11.23
CA PHE A 158 -14.64 21.77 10.60
C PHE A 158 -14.07 20.44 11.10
N SER A 159 -14.95 19.53 11.49
CA SER A 159 -14.56 18.20 11.98
C SER A 159 -14.82 17.12 10.94
N MET A 160 -13.84 16.26 10.72
CA MET A 160 -13.96 15.08 9.86
C MET A 160 -13.05 13.95 10.33
N ALA A 161 -13.55 12.72 10.26
CA ALA A 161 -12.84 11.52 10.69
C ALA A 161 -12.26 11.60 12.12
N GLY A 162 -12.93 12.34 13.02
CA GLY A 162 -12.49 12.54 14.40
C GLY A 162 -11.35 13.55 14.56
N VAL A 163 -11.04 14.31 13.51
CA VAL A 163 -10.04 15.38 13.49
C VAL A 163 -10.73 16.71 13.28
N THR A 164 -10.39 17.70 14.11
CA THR A 164 -10.89 19.07 14.04
C THR A 164 -9.89 19.94 13.30
N PHE A 165 -10.36 20.65 12.27
CA PHE A 165 -9.61 21.69 11.58
C PHE A 165 -10.04 23.07 12.09
N THR A 166 -9.07 23.97 12.24
CA THR A 166 -9.28 25.35 12.69
C THR A 166 -8.67 26.34 11.70
N GLY A 167 -9.24 27.55 11.61
CA GLY A 167 -8.74 28.57 10.68
C GLY A 167 -8.90 28.13 9.21
N VAL A 168 -10.02 27.46 8.93
CA VAL A 168 -10.46 27.06 7.59
C VAL A 168 -11.60 27.96 7.15
N ALA A 169 -11.78 28.09 5.84
CA ALA A 169 -12.86 28.88 5.27
C ALA A 169 -13.82 28.00 4.46
N ALA A 170 -15.05 28.48 4.28
CA ALA A 170 -16.01 27.87 3.37
C ALA A 170 -15.39 27.62 1.99
N GLY A 171 -15.60 26.42 1.46
CA GLY A 171 -15.03 25.97 0.19
C GLY A 171 -13.61 25.41 0.26
N ASP A 172 -12.92 25.49 1.41
CA ASP A 172 -11.63 24.81 1.58
C ASP A 172 -11.78 23.30 1.40
N MET A 173 -10.92 22.71 0.59
CA MET A 173 -10.81 21.26 0.41
C MET A 173 -9.81 20.69 1.40
N LEU A 174 -10.32 19.97 2.39
CA LEU A 174 -9.53 19.32 3.43
C LEU A 174 -9.26 17.87 3.05
N CYS A 175 -8.06 17.38 3.33
CA CYS A 175 -7.67 16.01 3.04
C CYS A 175 -6.75 15.46 4.12
N ILE A 176 -7.19 14.39 4.79
CA ILE A 176 -6.37 13.55 5.67
C ILE A 176 -5.93 12.36 4.83
N ASP A 177 -4.71 12.39 4.30
CA ASP A 177 -4.17 11.39 3.40
C ASP A 177 -3.32 10.35 4.16
N GLY A 178 -3.98 9.37 4.75
CA GLY A 178 -3.31 8.23 5.39
C GLY A 178 -2.63 7.27 4.40
N LEU A 179 -2.81 7.43 3.08
CA LEU A 179 -2.09 6.65 2.08
C LEU A 179 -0.67 7.17 1.85
N THR A 180 -0.46 8.48 2.05
CA THR A 180 0.86 9.14 1.89
C THR A 180 1.36 9.83 3.16
N ILE A 181 0.61 9.74 4.26
CA ILE A 181 0.94 10.30 5.59
C ILE A 181 1.07 11.83 5.51
N ARG A 182 0.02 12.49 5.01
CA ARG A 182 -0.05 13.96 4.86
C ARG A 182 -1.44 14.51 5.20
N VAL A 183 -1.47 15.71 5.78
CA VAL A 183 -2.69 16.51 5.88
C VAL A 183 -2.56 17.67 4.90
N LEU A 184 -3.60 17.90 4.10
CA LEU A 184 -3.63 18.94 3.08
C LEU A 184 -4.86 19.84 3.24
N VAL A 185 -4.67 21.13 2.97
CA VAL A 185 -5.73 22.12 2.75
C VAL A 185 -5.51 22.74 1.38
N ASN A 186 -6.48 22.60 0.48
CA ASN A 186 -6.38 23.05 -0.92
C ASN A 186 -5.11 22.52 -1.63
N GLY A 187 -4.68 21.31 -1.29
CA GLY A 187 -3.48 20.66 -1.83
C GLY A 187 -2.15 21.09 -1.20
N ALA A 188 -2.14 22.10 -0.33
CA ALA A 188 -0.94 22.53 0.40
C ALA A 188 -0.87 21.87 1.79
N PRO A 189 0.33 21.77 2.42
CA PRO A 189 0.48 21.21 3.76
C PRO A 189 -0.41 21.90 4.80
N GLY A 190 -1.23 21.10 5.49
CA GLY A 190 -2.27 21.57 6.41
C GLY A 190 -2.16 21.03 7.84
N LEU A 191 -1.09 20.29 8.18
CA LEU A 191 -0.96 19.60 9.47
C LEU A 191 -1.08 20.55 10.67
N GLN A 192 -0.56 21.76 10.55
CA GLN A 192 -0.64 22.82 11.56
C GLN A 192 -2.05 23.36 11.81
N LYS A 193 -3.02 23.03 10.94
CA LYS A 193 -4.41 23.50 11.05
C LYS A 193 -5.33 22.49 11.73
N CYS A 194 -4.84 21.33 12.15
CA CYS A 194 -5.67 20.31 12.78
C CYS A 194 -5.05 19.70 14.03
N ASP A 195 -5.88 18.97 14.78
CA ASP A 195 -5.55 18.31 16.05
C ASP A 195 -5.25 16.81 15.89
N ILE A 196 -4.84 16.37 14.69
CA ILE A 196 -4.61 14.95 14.41
C ILE A 196 -3.54 14.36 15.34
N ILE A 197 -3.92 13.33 16.09
CA ILE A 197 -3.02 12.56 16.96
C ILE A 197 -2.78 11.14 16.45
N GLU A 198 -3.72 10.60 15.66
CA GLU A 198 -3.64 9.28 15.05
C GLU A 198 -4.22 9.35 13.63
N TRP A 199 -3.62 8.62 12.69
CA TRP A 199 -4.15 8.51 11.34
C TRP A 199 -5.44 7.70 11.33
N PRO A 200 -6.51 8.19 10.68
CA PRO A 200 -7.72 7.41 10.53
C PRO A 200 -7.41 6.14 9.72
N TYR A 201 -8.07 5.05 10.09
CA TYR A 201 -7.96 3.77 9.42
C TYR A 201 -9.32 3.09 9.36
N LEU A 202 -9.47 2.21 8.38
CA LEU A 202 -10.65 1.38 8.20
C LEU A 202 -10.37 -0.04 8.71
N LYS A 203 -11.43 -0.76 9.04
CA LYS A 203 -11.41 -2.20 9.37
C LYS A 203 -12.15 -2.98 8.29
N PRO A 204 -11.90 -4.29 8.10
CA PRO A 204 -12.72 -5.10 7.22
C PRO A 204 -14.18 -5.15 7.71
N GLY A 205 -15.13 -5.09 6.77
CA GLY A 205 -16.55 -5.10 7.09
C GLY A 205 -17.11 -3.70 7.38
N LEU A 206 -17.98 -3.60 8.37
CA LEU A 206 -18.76 -2.39 8.62
C LEU A 206 -17.93 -1.31 9.34
N ASN A 207 -17.92 -0.10 8.80
CA ASN A 207 -17.27 1.07 9.38
C ASN A 207 -18.21 2.27 9.37
N THR A 208 -17.96 3.21 10.26
CA THR A 208 -18.51 4.57 10.23
C THR A 208 -17.36 5.57 10.26
N VAL A 209 -17.59 6.78 9.76
CA VAL A 209 -16.65 7.89 9.86
C VAL A 209 -17.42 9.10 10.41
N PRO A 210 -17.02 9.65 11.57
CA PRO A 210 -17.68 10.83 12.14
C PRO A 210 -17.27 12.09 11.38
N GLY A 211 -18.10 13.12 11.42
CA GLY A 211 -17.77 14.43 10.86
C GLY A 211 -19.00 15.33 10.67
N ASP A 212 -18.75 16.55 10.21
CA ASP A 212 -19.81 17.56 10.07
C ASP A 212 -20.53 17.49 8.71
N SER A 213 -19.92 16.82 7.72
CA SER A 213 -20.50 16.68 6.37
C SER A 213 -20.13 15.38 5.67
N ALA A 214 -20.72 15.16 4.50
CA ALA A 214 -20.34 14.08 3.61
C ALA A 214 -18.85 14.15 3.25
N MET A 215 -18.21 12.97 3.19
CA MET A 215 -16.79 12.78 2.92
C MET A 215 -16.58 11.82 1.76
N THR A 216 -15.47 11.99 1.05
CA THR A 216 -14.94 10.96 0.14
C THR A 216 -13.88 10.17 0.88
N VAL A 217 -14.01 8.84 0.88
CA VAL A 217 -13.07 7.91 1.51
C VAL A 217 -12.46 7.04 0.42
N ASP A 218 -11.15 7.20 0.20
CA ASP A 218 -10.37 6.38 -0.71
C ASP A 218 -9.50 5.40 0.06
N TYR A 219 -9.46 4.14 -0.37
CA TYR A 219 -8.60 3.13 0.25
C TYR A 219 -8.26 2.00 -0.73
N TYR A 220 -7.16 1.29 -0.44
CA TYR A 220 -6.83 0.03 -1.09
C TYR A 220 -7.25 -1.13 -0.19
N PRO A 221 -8.06 -2.11 -0.65
CA PRO A 221 -8.30 -3.34 0.09
C PRO A 221 -6.97 -4.05 0.34
N ILE A 222 -6.58 -4.28 1.60
CA ILE A 222 -5.33 -4.95 1.94
C ILE A 222 -5.59 -6.40 2.35
N TYR A 223 -4.76 -7.33 1.88
CA TYR A 223 -4.89 -8.77 2.11
C TYR A 223 -3.65 -9.37 2.79
N TYR A 224 -3.85 -10.11 3.88
CA TYR A 224 -2.82 -10.90 4.57
C TYR A 224 -2.86 -12.39 4.19
#